data_AF-A0AA38HXQ6-F1
#
_entry.id   AF-A0AA38HXQ6-F1
#
_cell.length_a   1.000
_cell.length_b   1.000
_cell.length_c   1.000
_cell.angle_alpha   90.00
_cell.angle_beta   90.00
_cell.angle_gamma   90.00
#
_symmetry.space_group_name_H-M   'P 1'
#
loop_
_entity.id
_entity.type
_entity.pdbx_description
1 polymer ?
#
loop_
_entity_poly.entity_id
_entity_poly.type
_entity_poly.pdbx_seq_one_letter_code
_entity_poly.pdbx_strand_id
1 'polypeptide(L)'
;MATLSGRRTTKSTRLVEKFCATEIDRDLKKTLIELWSRNTDDKHIFPVFAEWLVKAVGIWSTPGVTPGTHSISFALNLASILCKNEDKFNELNNQNFFLKLIKATKARESQVTKIKMAYVRLLGAFLDHEAGILWMTGSNLWEDVLGLCLASRDGVVVDECSHFVRKILERTLEHDENFCGGVIKRIMLPLGENIYSCIKGSEDVSDDVATERLQPTLKLTGNVLEELVKGVQLEGKDFGLLFLFLKNFHLEGRICDFMMIAQKRPLLFDLSKIVFIMQFLELYAEVITNTTTLAKVAASISKIRSNFLQNFLKGSIIEGIEFISFGLLFWKLVETKFPLCDDGNVPLSHNLTMLIFMPNLAFVLKYLTKVSDLEAEFENDDIRQTFFVRMMKTAPYDIKRLFAEWRKRIINEDDNVNEICKCGFRVIKNSKSLFSRDQAVIVFRFFVYFLSDVVRIVRENPEKLDFLVNEVSYIREIFKFVGVLVDDFDFVLKDGFEVTYVMALCFDFLDITEWSSEVVVEVMTLANIATAHYMAPNMALLVEETPDLTITRLGPLLCSKTLHECPEVRKAALDVVCTSSAISSSSKYAPDP
;
A
#
# COMPACT_ATOMS: atom_id res chain seq x y z
N MET A 1 27.22 -40.35 -23.96
CA MET A 1 26.59 -39.01 -23.86
C MET A 1 25.06 -39.06 -23.68
N ALA A 2 24.32 -40.03 -24.24
CA ALA A 2 22.86 -40.16 -24.04
C ALA A 2 22.40 -40.51 -22.60
N THR A 3 23.26 -41.11 -21.77
CA THR A 3 22.93 -41.53 -20.40
C THR A 3 23.12 -40.42 -19.34
N LEU A 4 23.83 -39.34 -19.67
CA LEU A 4 24.05 -38.20 -18.77
C LEU A 4 22.94 -37.14 -18.87
N SER A 5 22.28 -36.99 -20.03
CA SER A 5 21.12 -36.10 -20.15
C SER A 5 19.88 -36.68 -19.43
N GLY A 6 19.66 -38.00 -19.52
CA GLY A 6 18.52 -38.69 -18.89
C GLY A 6 18.53 -38.71 -17.35
N ARG A 7 19.71 -38.62 -16.72
CA ARG A 7 19.85 -38.53 -15.24
C ARG A 7 19.68 -37.11 -14.69
N ARG A 8 19.92 -36.07 -15.51
CA ARG A 8 19.72 -34.67 -15.12
C ARG A 8 18.27 -34.25 -15.28
N THR A 9 17.61 -34.66 -16.37
CA THR A 9 16.16 -34.42 -16.57
C THR A 9 15.32 -35.04 -15.45
N THR A 10 15.62 -36.26 -15.00
CA THR A 10 14.91 -36.91 -13.88
C THR A 10 15.07 -36.18 -12.54
N LYS A 11 16.20 -35.52 -12.28
CA LYS A 11 16.37 -34.67 -11.09
C LYS A 11 15.55 -33.39 -11.19
N SER A 12 15.51 -32.75 -12.37
CA SER A 12 14.71 -31.55 -12.61
C SER A 12 13.20 -31.84 -12.52
N THR A 13 12.72 -32.97 -13.07
CA THR A 13 11.30 -33.36 -12.98
C THR A 13 10.86 -33.61 -11.54
N ARG A 14 11.70 -34.29 -10.72
CA ARG A 14 11.44 -34.46 -9.28
C ARG A 14 11.44 -33.13 -8.51
N LEU A 15 12.21 -32.15 -8.96
CA LEU A 15 12.20 -30.81 -8.40
C LEU A 15 10.84 -30.12 -8.63
N VAL A 16 10.32 -30.20 -9.86
CA VAL A 16 9.00 -29.64 -10.23
C VAL A 16 7.87 -30.31 -9.46
N GLU A 17 7.90 -31.65 -9.33
CA GLU A 17 6.90 -32.40 -8.55
C GLU A 17 6.90 -31.98 -7.06
N LYS A 18 8.08 -31.68 -6.50
CA LYS A 18 8.20 -31.17 -5.12
C LYS A 18 7.67 -29.74 -4.98
N PHE A 19 7.83 -28.89 -5.99
CA PHE A 19 7.24 -27.56 -6.04
C PHE A 19 5.71 -27.60 -6.18
N CYS A 20 5.15 -28.54 -6.96
CA CYS A 20 3.70 -28.71 -7.07
C CYS A 20 3.04 -29.17 -5.76
N ALA A 21 3.80 -29.83 -4.86
CA ALA A 21 3.30 -30.40 -3.61
C ALA A 21 3.37 -29.46 -2.40
N THR A 22 3.90 -28.23 -2.53
CA THR A 22 4.17 -27.33 -1.39
C THR A 22 3.50 -25.96 -1.54
N GLU A 23 3.22 -25.27 -0.43
CA GLU A 23 2.59 -23.92 -0.38
C GLU A 23 3.52 -22.77 -0.83
N ILE A 24 4.39 -23.01 -1.80
CA ILE A 24 5.40 -22.04 -2.25
C ILE A 24 4.77 -21.11 -3.30
N ASP A 25 3.72 -20.36 -2.95
CA ASP A 25 3.10 -19.37 -3.86
C ASP A 25 3.79 -18.00 -3.72
N ARG A 26 4.23 -17.64 -2.51
CA ARG A 26 4.86 -16.34 -2.22
C ARG A 26 6.34 -16.28 -2.62
N ASP A 27 7.02 -17.42 -2.57
CA ASP A 27 8.45 -17.54 -2.92
C ASP A 27 8.67 -18.11 -4.33
N LEU A 28 7.64 -18.47 -5.10
CA LEU A 28 7.84 -19.03 -6.45
C LEU A 28 8.55 -18.04 -7.37
N LYS A 29 8.13 -16.77 -7.35
CA LYS A 29 8.75 -15.69 -8.13
C LYS A 29 10.18 -15.44 -7.68
N LYS A 30 10.44 -15.41 -6.37
CA LYS A 30 11.80 -15.20 -5.82
C LYS A 30 12.72 -16.39 -6.10
N THR A 31 12.22 -17.62 -5.98
CA THR A 31 12.95 -18.86 -6.26
C THR A 31 13.21 -19.00 -7.75
N LEU A 32 12.24 -18.68 -8.62
CA LEU A 32 12.43 -18.67 -10.06
C LEU A 32 13.37 -17.54 -10.49
N ILE A 33 13.30 -16.35 -9.88
CA ILE A 33 14.25 -15.24 -10.11
C ILE A 33 15.64 -15.55 -9.56
N GLU A 34 15.78 -16.21 -8.41
CA GLU A 34 17.06 -16.70 -7.89
C GLU A 34 17.65 -17.80 -8.79
N LEU A 35 16.80 -18.66 -9.35
CA LEU A 35 17.21 -19.60 -10.40
C LEU A 35 17.55 -18.88 -11.72
N TRP A 36 16.91 -17.73 -11.99
CA TRP A 36 17.16 -16.85 -13.14
C TRP A 36 18.50 -16.10 -13.01
N SER A 37 18.84 -15.64 -11.80
CA SER A 37 20.04 -14.84 -11.51
C SER A 37 21.27 -15.69 -11.21
N ARG A 38 21.10 -16.90 -10.67
CA ARG A 38 22.21 -17.84 -10.41
C ARG A 38 22.66 -18.64 -11.63
N ASN A 39 21.91 -18.67 -12.74
CA ASN A 39 22.23 -19.48 -13.91
C ASN A 39 22.06 -18.68 -15.21
N THR A 40 23.02 -17.80 -15.50
CA THR A 40 23.13 -17.10 -16.79
C THR A 40 23.59 -17.99 -17.95
N ASP A 41 23.99 -19.25 -17.70
CA ASP A 41 24.61 -20.11 -18.74
C ASP A 41 23.80 -21.33 -19.21
N ASP A 42 22.63 -21.66 -18.65
CA ASP A 42 21.90 -22.88 -19.06
C ASP A 42 20.58 -22.61 -19.79
N LYS A 43 20.66 -22.64 -21.13
CA LYS A 43 19.53 -22.75 -22.10
C LYS A 43 18.63 -24.00 -21.89
N HIS A 44 18.84 -24.79 -20.83
CA HIS A 44 18.27 -26.12 -20.63
C HIS A 44 17.14 -26.20 -19.58
N ILE A 45 16.95 -25.20 -18.72
CA ILE A 45 15.92 -25.25 -17.67
C ILE A 45 14.53 -24.85 -18.21
N PHE A 46 14.47 -23.85 -19.09
CA PHE A 46 13.23 -23.37 -19.70
C PHE A 46 12.49 -24.42 -20.54
N PRO A 47 13.17 -25.20 -21.40
CA PRO A 47 12.53 -26.30 -22.13
C PRO A 47 11.89 -27.32 -21.19
N VAL A 48 12.51 -27.63 -20.05
CA VAL A 48 11.99 -28.63 -19.10
C VAL A 48 10.67 -28.19 -18.47
N PHE A 49 10.57 -26.91 -18.09
CA PHE A 49 9.32 -26.37 -17.53
C PHE A 49 8.22 -26.25 -18.59
N ALA A 50 8.55 -25.82 -19.80
CA ALA A 50 7.59 -25.78 -20.90
C ALA A 50 7.09 -27.18 -21.29
N GLU A 51 7.99 -28.16 -21.40
CA GLU A 51 7.65 -29.56 -21.67
C GLU A 51 6.78 -30.16 -20.56
N TRP A 52 7.12 -29.91 -19.30
CA TRP A 52 6.32 -30.37 -18.17
C TRP A 52 4.91 -29.79 -18.24
N LEU A 53 4.79 -28.49 -18.51
CA LEU A 53 3.51 -27.80 -18.59
C LEU A 53 2.64 -28.35 -19.73
N VAL A 54 3.22 -28.59 -20.92
CA VAL A 54 2.53 -29.22 -22.05
C VAL A 54 2.06 -30.64 -21.71
N LYS A 55 2.92 -31.46 -21.07
CA LYS A 55 2.57 -32.82 -20.63
C LYS A 55 1.46 -32.81 -19.58
N ALA A 56 1.56 -31.93 -18.59
CA ALA A 56 0.57 -31.79 -17.52
C ALA A 56 -0.81 -31.43 -18.08
N VAL A 57 -0.88 -30.44 -18.98
CA VAL A 57 -2.13 -30.06 -19.65
C VAL A 57 -2.67 -31.20 -20.51
N GLY A 58 -1.81 -31.96 -21.19
CA GLY A 58 -2.20 -33.16 -21.93
C GLY A 58 -2.90 -34.20 -21.04
N ILE A 59 -2.37 -34.45 -19.84
CA ILE A 59 -2.95 -35.36 -18.85
C ILE A 59 -4.28 -34.79 -18.31
N TRP A 60 -4.32 -33.52 -17.92
CA TRP A 60 -5.53 -32.89 -17.35
C TRP A 60 -6.65 -32.66 -18.37
N SER A 61 -6.34 -32.73 -19.65
CA SER A 61 -7.34 -32.68 -20.71
C SER A 61 -8.07 -34.02 -20.90
N THR A 62 -7.63 -35.09 -20.23
CA THR A 62 -8.31 -36.40 -20.29
C THR A 62 -9.56 -36.43 -19.39
N PRO A 63 -10.66 -37.09 -19.82
CA PRO A 63 -11.89 -37.17 -19.03
C PRO A 63 -11.63 -37.84 -17.67
N GLY A 64 -12.13 -37.24 -16.59
CA GLY A 64 -12.05 -37.79 -15.23
C GLY A 64 -10.81 -37.40 -14.42
N VAL A 65 -9.86 -36.65 -15.01
CA VAL A 65 -8.69 -36.15 -14.28
C VAL A 65 -8.89 -34.69 -13.86
N THR A 66 -8.96 -34.43 -12.56
CA THR A 66 -8.99 -33.06 -12.01
C THR A 66 -7.70 -32.78 -11.25
N PRO A 67 -6.88 -31.82 -11.69
CA PRO A 67 -5.68 -31.45 -10.97
C PRO A 67 -6.01 -30.81 -9.61
N GLY A 68 -5.12 -31.00 -8.64
CA GLY A 68 -5.22 -30.33 -7.34
C GLY A 68 -5.00 -28.82 -7.44
N THR A 69 -5.58 -28.06 -6.52
CA THR A 69 -5.53 -26.58 -6.48
C THR A 69 -4.12 -26.00 -6.55
N HIS A 70 -3.15 -26.62 -5.85
CA HIS A 70 -1.75 -26.19 -5.89
C HIS A 70 -1.11 -26.40 -7.25
N SER A 71 -1.36 -27.55 -7.89
CA SER A 71 -0.87 -27.84 -9.24
C SER A 71 -1.45 -26.89 -10.29
N ILE A 72 -2.72 -26.51 -10.14
CA ILE A 72 -3.37 -25.51 -11.00
C ILE A 72 -2.72 -24.13 -10.81
N SER A 73 -2.61 -23.65 -9.57
CA SER A 73 -2.01 -22.35 -9.26
C SER A 73 -0.57 -22.27 -9.79
N PHE A 74 0.22 -23.32 -9.51
CA PHE A 74 1.58 -23.44 -10.00
C PHE A 74 1.65 -23.43 -11.53
N ALA A 75 0.82 -24.21 -12.22
CA ALA A 75 0.83 -24.27 -13.68
C ALA A 75 0.46 -22.93 -14.33
N LEU A 76 -0.54 -22.23 -13.80
CA LEU A 76 -0.95 -20.90 -14.28
C LEU A 76 0.14 -19.85 -14.03
N ASN A 77 0.74 -19.83 -12.83
CA ASN A 77 1.84 -18.92 -12.50
C ASN A 77 3.11 -19.23 -13.31
N LEU A 78 3.42 -20.51 -13.55
CA LEU A 78 4.54 -20.91 -14.41
C LEU A 78 4.30 -20.47 -15.85
N ALA A 79 3.09 -20.71 -16.38
CA ALA A 79 2.70 -20.23 -17.70
C ALA A 79 2.82 -18.70 -17.82
N SER A 80 2.36 -17.97 -16.80
CA SER A 80 2.45 -16.50 -16.71
C SER A 80 3.90 -16.02 -16.79
N ILE A 81 4.85 -16.74 -16.18
CA ILE A 81 6.28 -16.37 -16.23
C ILE A 81 6.88 -16.68 -17.61
N LEU A 82 6.56 -17.85 -18.18
CA LEU A 82 7.10 -18.26 -19.48
C LEU A 82 6.61 -17.36 -20.62
N CYS A 83 5.34 -16.94 -20.59
CA CYS A 83 4.73 -16.16 -21.67
C CYS A 83 5.06 -14.67 -21.65
N LYS A 84 5.83 -14.17 -20.68
CA LYS A 84 6.35 -12.79 -20.74
C LYS A 84 7.29 -12.57 -21.91
N ASN A 85 7.94 -13.64 -22.38
CA ASN A 85 8.75 -13.63 -23.58
C ASN A 85 7.85 -13.96 -24.79
N GLU A 86 7.90 -13.08 -25.80
CA GLU A 86 7.05 -13.17 -26.99
C GLU A 86 7.29 -14.44 -27.82
N ASP A 87 8.54 -14.87 -28.00
CA ASP A 87 8.86 -16.09 -28.74
C ASP A 87 8.25 -17.32 -28.07
N LYS A 88 8.34 -17.38 -26.73
CA LYS A 88 7.75 -18.47 -25.95
C LYS A 88 6.23 -18.42 -25.90
N PHE A 89 5.65 -17.23 -25.85
CA PHE A 89 4.21 -17.09 -26.03
C PHE A 89 3.78 -17.66 -27.38
N ASN A 90 4.43 -17.27 -28.48
CA ASN A 90 4.10 -17.74 -29.82
C ASN A 90 4.29 -19.26 -29.97
N GLU A 91 5.42 -19.80 -29.48
CA GLU A 91 5.71 -21.23 -29.49
C GLU A 91 4.60 -22.06 -28.81
N LEU A 92 4.17 -21.64 -27.62
CA LEU A 92 3.10 -22.31 -26.89
C LEU A 92 1.74 -22.06 -27.57
N ASN A 93 1.45 -20.83 -28.00
CA ASN A 93 0.14 -20.47 -28.53
C ASN A 93 -0.17 -21.14 -29.88
N ASN A 94 0.83 -21.51 -30.67
CA ASN A 94 0.68 -22.17 -31.97
C ASN A 94 -0.22 -23.42 -31.98
N GLN A 95 -0.47 -24.04 -30.82
CA GLN A 95 -1.38 -25.19 -30.67
C GLN A 95 -2.61 -24.93 -29.79
N ASN A 96 -3.01 -23.66 -29.65
CA ASN A 96 -4.04 -23.20 -28.72
C ASN A 96 -3.77 -23.67 -27.28
N PHE A 97 -2.49 -23.74 -26.90
CA PHE A 97 -2.07 -24.27 -25.60
C PHE A 97 -2.74 -23.52 -24.44
N PHE A 98 -2.79 -22.19 -24.50
CA PHE A 98 -3.37 -21.38 -23.41
C PHE A 98 -4.86 -21.64 -23.24
N LEU A 99 -5.62 -21.78 -24.33
CA LEU A 99 -7.04 -22.16 -24.25
C LEU A 99 -7.23 -23.57 -23.65
N LYS A 100 -6.36 -24.52 -24.02
CA LYS A 100 -6.37 -25.87 -23.43
C LYS A 100 -6.04 -25.83 -21.94
N LEU A 101 -5.03 -25.05 -21.53
CA LEU A 101 -4.65 -24.86 -20.13
C LEU A 101 -5.81 -24.27 -19.31
N ILE A 102 -6.42 -23.18 -19.80
CA ILE A 102 -7.55 -22.51 -19.13
C ILE A 102 -8.75 -23.47 -18.98
N LYS A 103 -9.04 -24.26 -20.02
CA LYS A 103 -10.11 -25.25 -20.00
C LYS A 103 -9.83 -26.42 -19.06
N ALA A 104 -8.64 -27.00 -19.12
CA ALA A 104 -8.24 -28.14 -18.28
C ALA A 104 -8.20 -27.78 -16.79
N THR A 105 -7.82 -26.54 -16.48
CA THR A 105 -7.78 -26.03 -15.10
C THR A 105 -9.13 -25.51 -14.60
N LYS A 106 -10.13 -25.36 -15.48
CA LYS A 106 -11.41 -24.69 -15.20
C LYS A 106 -11.21 -23.32 -14.52
N ALA A 107 -10.16 -22.59 -14.93
CA ALA A 107 -9.73 -21.38 -14.23
C ALA A 107 -10.82 -20.29 -14.19
N ARG A 108 -11.66 -20.19 -15.23
CA ARG A 108 -12.76 -19.21 -15.33
C ARG A 108 -13.87 -19.40 -14.30
N GLU A 109 -14.14 -20.65 -13.92
CA GLU A 109 -15.26 -21.02 -13.04
C GLU A 109 -14.81 -21.24 -11.59
N SER A 110 -13.51 -21.18 -11.34
CA SER A 110 -12.95 -21.48 -10.02
C SER A 110 -13.42 -20.48 -8.99
N GLN A 111 -13.85 -20.97 -7.82
CA GLN A 111 -14.16 -20.12 -6.66
C GLN A 111 -12.96 -19.85 -5.77
N VAL A 112 -11.81 -20.49 -6.05
CA VAL A 112 -10.61 -20.37 -5.22
C VAL A 112 -9.82 -19.12 -5.58
N THR A 113 -9.67 -18.19 -4.62
CA THR A 113 -8.91 -16.93 -4.78
C THR A 113 -7.54 -17.13 -5.42
N LYS A 114 -6.73 -18.09 -4.93
CA LYS A 114 -5.38 -18.36 -5.49
C LYS A 114 -5.42 -18.68 -7.00
N ILE A 115 -6.40 -19.45 -7.46
CA ILE A 115 -6.58 -19.79 -8.89
C ILE A 115 -7.05 -18.57 -9.68
N LYS A 116 -8.02 -17.80 -9.18
CA LYS A 116 -8.49 -16.56 -9.82
C LYS A 116 -7.32 -15.59 -10.04
N MET A 117 -6.50 -15.39 -9.02
CA MET A 117 -5.30 -14.54 -9.07
C MET A 117 -4.29 -15.05 -10.10
N ALA A 118 -3.96 -16.35 -10.10
CA ALA A 118 -3.03 -16.94 -11.05
C ALA A 118 -3.55 -16.84 -12.50
N TYR A 119 -4.86 -16.97 -12.71
CA TYR A 119 -5.50 -16.78 -14.01
C TYR A 119 -5.39 -15.33 -14.51
N VAL A 120 -5.72 -14.35 -13.67
CA VAL A 120 -5.60 -12.93 -14.03
C VAL A 120 -4.15 -12.56 -14.33
N ARG A 121 -3.19 -13.08 -13.55
CA ARG A 121 -1.74 -12.90 -13.79
C ARG A 121 -1.25 -13.53 -15.10
N LEU A 122 -1.78 -14.69 -15.47
CA LEU A 122 -1.50 -15.30 -16.76
C LEU A 122 -1.94 -14.39 -17.91
N LEU A 123 -3.18 -13.92 -17.88
CA LEU A 123 -3.70 -13.00 -18.90
C LEU A 123 -2.93 -11.66 -18.90
N GLY A 124 -2.59 -11.15 -17.71
CA GLY A 124 -1.80 -9.93 -17.56
C GLY A 124 -0.38 -10.05 -18.11
N ALA A 125 0.21 -11.25 -18.13
CA ALA A 125 1.52 -11.48 -18.73
C ALA A 125 1.50 -11.41 -20.26
N PHE A 126 0.38 -11.77 -20.91
CA PHE A 126 0.24 -11.61 -22.38
C PHE A 126 0.29 -10.14 -22.81
N LEU A 127 -0.04 -9.22 -21.91
CA LEU A 127 0.03 -7.78 -22.18
C LEU A 127 1.46 -7.23 -22.12
N ASP A 128 2.48 -8.06 -21.90
CA ASP A 128 3.88 -7.61 -21.88
C ASP A 128 4.47 -7.40 -23.30
N HIS A 129 3.87 -7.97 -24.34
CA HIS A 129 4.37 -7.93 -25.73
C HIS A 129 3.23 -7.79 -26.78
N GLU A 130 3.57 -7.44 -28.02
CA GLU A 130 2.60 -7.06 -29.07
C GLU A 130 1.69 -8.22 -29.51
N ALA A 131 2.26 -9.41 -29.76
CA ALA A 131 1.47 -10.59 -30.15
C ALA A 131 0.39 -10.98 -29.11
N GLY A 132 0.69 -10.78 -27.82
CA GLY A 132 -0.23 -11.10 -26.74
C GLY A 132 -1.32 -10.06 -26.59
N ILE A 133 -1.02 -8.77 -26.83
CA ILE A 133 -2.03 -7.70 -26.88
C ILE A 133 -3.05 -7.99 -27.99
N LEU A 134 -2.60 -8.30 -29.21
CA LEU A 134 -3.47 -8.64 -30.35
C LEU A 134 -4.32 -9.88 -30.06
N TRP A 135 -3.73 -10.88 -29.40
CA TRP A 135 -4.46 -12.07 -29.01
C TRP A 135 -5.53 -11.77 -27.93
N MET A 136 -5.21 -10.89 -26.97
CA MET A 136 -6.16 -10.51 -25.91
C MET A 136 -7.32 -9.69 -26.46
N THR A 137 -7.09 -8.75 -27.37
CA THR A 137 -8.17 -7.96 -28.00
C THR A 137 -9.08 -8.85 -28.85
N GLY A 138 -8.55 -9.88 -29.52
CA GLY A 138 -9.34 -10.80 -30.34
C GLY A 138 -10.03 -11.97 -29.61
N SER A 139 -9.60 -12.34 -28.40
CA SER A 139 -10.06 -13.57 -27.71
C SER A 139 -11.20 -13.39 -26.71
N ASN A 140 -11.68 -12.16 -26.49
CA ASN A 140 -12.68 -11.77 -25.47
C ASN A 140 -12.35 -12.20 -24.03
N LEU A 141 -11.15 -12.74 -23.75
CA LEU A 141 -10.74 -13.20 -22.42
C LEU A 141 -10.62 -12.06 -21.41
N TRP A 142 -10.45 -10.83 -21.87
CA TRP A 142 -10.49 -9.64 -21.02
C TRP A 142 -11.89 -9.43 -20.40
N GLU A 143 -12.96 -9.86 -21.06
CA GLU A 143 -14.32 -9.80 -20.49
C GLU A 143 -14.49 -10.77 -19.33
N ASP A 144 -13.82 -11.93 -19.38
CA ASP A 144 -13.82 -12.87 -18.25
C ASP A 144 -13.23 -12.21 -17.00
N VAL A 145 -12.15 -11.42 -17.15
CA VAL A 145 -11.52 -10.70 -16.03
C VAL A 145 -12.45 -9.63 -15.47
N LEU A 146 -13.17 -8.90 -16.34
CA LEU A 146 -14.19 -7.95 -15.90
C LEU A 146 -15.33 -8.67 -15.15
N GLY A 147 -15.83 -9.78 -15.67
CA GLY A 147 -16.84 -10.60 -15.00
C GLY A 147 -16.38 -11.10 -13.64
N LEU A 148 -15.13 -11.55 -13.53
CA LEU A 148 -14.52 -11.95 -12.26
C LEU A 148 -14.44 -10.78 -11.27
N CYS A 149 -14.07 -9.60 -11.73
CA CYS A 149 -14.01 -8.41 -10.88
C CYS A 149 -15.39 -8.02 -10.35
N LEU A 150 -16.41 -8.03 -11.21
CA LEU A 150 -17.77 -7.64 -10.84
C LEU A 150 -18.47 -8.67 -9.95
N ALA A 151 -18.08 -9.94 -10.03
CA ALA A 151 -18.64 -11.01 -9.21
C ALA A 151 -17.88 -11.25 -7.88
N SER A 152 -16.65 -10.76 -7.75
CA SER A 152 -15.82 -11.02 -6.56
C SER A 152 -16.11 -10.05 -5.42
N ARG A 153 -16.24 -10.59 -4.20
CA ARG A 153 -16.25 -9.79 -2.95
C ARG A 153 -14.86 -9.69 -2.31
N ASP A 154 -13.88 -10.43 -2.82
CA ASP A 154 -12.50 -10.42 -2.33
C ASP A 154 -11.74 -9.24 -2.92
N GLY A 155 -11.37 -8.28 -2.05
CA GLY A 155 -10.66 -7.06 -2.44
C GLY A 155 -9.33 -7.34 -3.14
N VAL A 156 -8.63 -8.43 -2.78
CA VAL A 156 -7.35 -8.79 -3.41
C VAL A 156 -7.54 -9.16 -4.88
N VAL A 157 -8.64 -9.86 -5.19
CA VAL A 157 -9.01 -10.20 -6.57
C VAL A 157 -9.42 -8.96 -7.34
N VAL A 158 -10.20 -8.07 -6.72
CA VAL A 158 -10.64 -6.80 -7.33
C VAL A 158 -9.44 -5.92 -7.70
N ASP A 159 -8.45 -5.81 -6.82
CA ASP A 159 -7.24 -5.03 -7.05
C ASP A 159 -6.41 -5.60 -8.22
N GLU A 160 -6.17 -6.91 -8.25
CA GLU A 160 -5.42 -7.54 -9.36
C GLU A 160 -6.19 -7.43 -10.69
N CYS A 161 -7.52 -7.54 -10.67
CA CYS A 161 -8.36 -7.30 -11.85
C CYS A 161 -8.28 -5.83 -12.31
N SER A 162 -8.31 -4.87 -11.38
CA SER A 162 -8.19 -3.43 -11.68
C SER A 162 -6.83 -3.13 -12.32
N HIS A 163 -5.76 -3.70 -11.78
CA HIS A 163 -4.42 -3.59 -12.37
C HIS A 163 -4.35 -4.20 -13.78
N PHE A 164 -4.99 -5.36 -14.00
CA PHE A 164 -5.11 -5.93 -15.35
C PHE A 164 -5.85 -4.99 -16.31
N VAL A 165 -6.98 -4.42 -15.87
CA VAL A 165 -7.80 -3.50 -16.68
C VAL A 165 -7.03 -2.22 -17.01
N ARG A 166 -6.30 -1.63 -16.05
CA ARG A 166 -5.40 -0.51 -16.32
C ARG A 166 -4.36 -0.90 -17.36
N LYS A 167 -3.68 -2.03 -17.17
CA LYS A 167 -2.60 -2.49 -18.06
C LYS A 167 -3.08 -2.72 -19.49
N ILE A 168 -4.25 -3.34 -19.69
CA ILE A 168 -4.77 -3.57 -21.06
C ILE A 168 -5.11 -2.24 -21.73
N LEU A 169 -5.73 -1.30 -21.01
CA LEU A 169 -6.03 0.04 -21.53
C LEU A 169 -4.75 0.79 -21.93
N GLU A 170 -3.73 0.81 -21.06
CA GLU A 170 -2.45 1.47 -21.35
C GLU A 170 -1.75 0.87 -22.57
N ARG A 171 -1.76 -0.46 -22.69
CA ARG A 171 -1.08 -1.18 -23.78
C ARG A 171 -1.84 -1.14 -25.11
N THR A 172 -3.12 -0.78 -25.10
CA THR A 172 -3.95 -0.74 -26.32
C THR A 172 -4.26 0.68 -26.78
N LEU A 173 -4.08 1.71 -25.95
CA LEU A 173 -4.43 3.09 -26.29
C LEU A 173 -3.83 3.58 -27.61
N GLU A 174 -2.54 3.33 -27.83
CA GLU A 174 -1.83 3.77 -29.04
C GLU A 174 -2.28 3.05 -30.30
N HIS A 175 -2.80 1.82 -30.17
CA HIS A 175 -3.15 0.95 -31.29
C HIS A 175 -4.65 0.97 -31.62
N ASP A 176 -5.51 1.08 -30.59
CA ASP A 176 -6.96 1.01 -30.73
C ASP A 176 -7.69 1.78 -29.60
N GLU A 177 -7.84 3.09 -29.77
CA GLU A 177 -8.62 3.95 -28.87
C GLU A 177 -10.11 3.50 -28.80
N ASN A 178 -10.65 2.94 -29.88
CA ASN A 178 -12.05 2.49 -29.91
C ASN A 178 -12.27 1.28 -29.01
N PHE A 179 -11.33 0.32 -29.02
CA PHE A 179 -11.32 -0.79 -28.09
C PHE A 179 -11.29 -0.28 -26.64
N CYS A 180 -10.38 0.65 -26.31
CA CYS A 180 -10.31 1.25 -24.98
C CYS A 180 -11.64 1.91 -24.58
N GLY A 181 -12.26 2.67 -25.48
CA GLY A 181 -13.57 3.27 -25.27
C GLY A 181 -14.67 2.23 -25.05
N GLY A 182 -14.62 1.10 -25.75
CA GLY A 182 -15.53 -0.03 -25.56
C GLY A 182 -15.39 -0.67 -24.18
N VAL A 183 -14.16 -0.92 -23.73
CA VAL A 183 -13.86 -1.46 -22.40
C VAL A 183 -14.37 -0.51 -21.30
N ILE A 184 -14.10 0.80 -21.42
CA ILE A 184 -14.55 1.81 -20.46
C ILE A 184 -16.09 1.86 -20.39
N LYS A 185 -16.77 1.90 -21.54
CA LYS A 185 -18.23 1.84 -21.59
C LYS A 185 -18.78 0.58 -20.93
N ARG A 186 -18.11 -0.56 -21.11
CA ARG A 186 -18.52 -1.83 -20.51
C ARG A 186 -18.41 -1.82 -18.99
N ILE A 187 -17.31 -1.28 -18.46
CA ILE A 187 -17.10 -1.11 -17.01
C ILE A 187 -18.18 -0.19 -16.43
N MET A 188 -18.50 0.91 -17.12
CA MET A 188 -19.41 1.94 -16.62
C MET A 188 -20.89 1.69 -16.92
N LEU A 189 -21.21 0.61 -17.66
CA LEU A 189 -22.56 0.28 -18.06
C LEU A 189 -23.54 0.19 -16.87
N PRO A 190 -23.20 -0.48 -15.73
CA PRO A 190 -24.10 -0.56 -14.59
C PRO A 190 -24.42 0.79 -13.93
N LEU A 191 -23.60 1.81 -14.16
CA LEU A 191 -23.83 3.18 -13.68
C LEU A 191 -24.76 3.99 -14.60
N GLY A 192 -25.12 3.45 -15.78
CA GLY A 192 -25.98 4.12 -16.77
C GLY A 192 -27.35 3.45 -16.94
N GLU A 193 -27.57 2.30 -16.30
CA GLU A 193 -28.89 1.68 -16.19
C GLU A 193 -29.78 2.51 -15.25
N ASN A 194 -31.10 2.30 -15.24
CA ASN A 194 -32.02 3.09 -14.44
C ASN A 194 -31.74 2.93 -12.93
N ILE A 195 -30.85 3.76 -12.38
CA ILE A 195 -30.40 3.73 -10.98
C ILE A 195 -31.59 3.98 -10.05
N TYR A 196 -32.57 4.77 -10.49
CA TYR A 196 -33.81 4.99 -9.76
C TYR A 196 -34.61 3.69 -9.54
N SER A 197 -34.70 2.78 -10.52
CA SER A 197 -35.37 1.49 -10.29
C SER A 197 -34.55 0.55 -9.40
N CYS A 198 -33.22 0.65 -9.45
CA CYS A 198 -32.32 -0.12 -8.57
C CYS A 198 -32.38 0.34 -7.11
N ILE A 199 -32.57 1.64 -6.87
CA ILE A 199 -32.58 2.24 -5.53
C ILE A 199 -34.00 2.32 -4.94
N LYS A 200 -35.05 2.49 -5.76
CA LYS A 200 -36.43 2.69 -5.28
C LYS A 200 -37.31 1.44 -5.35
N GLY A 201 -36.95 0.43 -6.15
CA GLY A 201 -37.64 -0.88 -6.17
C GLY A 201 -37.49 -1.71 -4.89
N SER A 202 -36.85 -1.14 -3.85
CA SER A 202 -36.46 -1.79 -2.60
C SER A 202 -37.12 -1.12 -1.38
N GLU A 203 -38.35 -0.63 -1.50
CA GLU A 203 -39.13 -0.22 -0.32
C GLU A 203 -39.53 -1.43 0.57
N ASP A 204 -39.47 -2.66 0.03
CA ASP A 204 -39.76 -3.93 0.73
C ASP A 204 -38.59 -4.96 0.71
N VAL A 205 -37.42 -4.61 0.15
CA VAL A 205 -36.25 -5.50 0.07
C VAL A 205 -35.03 -4.74 0.60
N SER A 206 -34.22 -5.37 1.44
CA SER A 206 -33.17 -4.70 2.21
C SER A 206 -32.26 -3.77 1.37
N ASP A 207 -31.78 -2.70 2.02
CA ASP A 207 -30.79 -1.72 1.51
C ASP A 207 -29.53 -2.34 0.87
N ASP A 208 -29.34 -3.65 1.03
CA ASP A 208 -28.22 -4.43 0.56
C ASP A 208 -28.23 -4.66 -0.96
N VAL A 209 -29.40 -4.82 -1.62
CA VAL A 209 -29.43 -5.27 -3.02
C VAL A 209 -28.89 -4.22 -4.00
N ALA A 210 -29.21 -2.94 -3.80
CA ALA A 210 -28.69 -1.85 -4.62
C ALA A 210 -27.17 -1.68 -4.40
N THR A 211 -26.74 -1.81 -3.14
CA THR A 211 -25.34 -1.76 -2.74
C THR A 211 -24.54 -2.90 -3.39
N GLU A 212 -25.05 -4.12 -3.34
CA GLU A 212 -24.42 -5.31 -3.93
C GLU A 212 -24.27 -5.21 -5.46
N ARG A 213 -25.18 -4.51 -6.16
CA ARG A 213 -25.10 -4.32 -7.61
C ARG A 213 -24.13 -3.24 -8.04
N LEU A 214 -24.12 -2.10 -7.34
CA LEU A 214 -23.36 -0.92 -7.75
C LEU A 214 -21.93 -0.92 -7.22
N GLN A 215 -21.70 -1.45 -6.02
CA GLN A 215 -20.39 -1.41 -5.37
C GLN A 215 -19.26 -2.01 -6.21
N PRO A 216 -19.39 -3.20 -6.84
CA PRO A 216 -18.29 -3.77 -7.63
C PRO A 216 -17.88 -2.87 -8.79
N THR A 217 -18.86 -2.22 -9.43
CA THR A 217 -18.63 -1.31 -10.55
C THR A 217 -17.93 -0.03 -10.10
N LEU A 218 -18.38 0.55 -8.98
CA LEU A 218 -17.77 1.76 -8.41
C LEU A 218 -16.33 1.48 -7.95
N LYS A 219 -16.09 0.34 -7.29
CA LYS A 219 -14.74 -0.08 -6.87
C LYS A 219 -13.81 -0.29 -8.06
N LEU A 220 -14.23 -1.03 -9.08
CA LEU A 220 -13.42 -1.25 -10.28
C LEU A 220 -13.10 0.07 -10.98
N THR A 221 -14.11 0.92 -11.20
CA THR A 221 -13.91 2.23 -11.86
C THR A 221 -12.99 3.13 -11.03
N GLY A 222 -13.24 3.22 -9.73
CA GLY A 222 -12.46 4.03 -8.80
C GLY A 222 -11.00 3.56 -8.71
N ASN A 223 -10.76 2.26 -8.61
CA ASN A 223 -9.42 1.68 -8.55
C ASN A 223 -8.64 1.90 -9.85
N VAL A 224 -9.25 1.65 -11.01
CA VAL A 224 -8.60 1.89 -12.31
C VAL A 224 -8.24 3.37 -12.46
N LEU A 225 -9.15 4.29 -12.14
CA LEU A 225 -8.87 5.73 -12.19
C LEU A 225 -7.79 6.14 -11.20
N GLU A 226 -7.79 5.59 -9.99
CA GLU A 226 -6.76 5.85 -8.97
C GLU A 226 -5.38 5.38 -9.46
N GLU A 227 -5.27 4.21 -10.07
CA GLU A 227 -4.00 3.73 -10.63
C GLU A 227 -3.53 4.56 -11.83
N LEU A 228 -4.45 5.02 -12.70
CA LEU A 228 -4.10 5.92 -13.80
C LEU A 228 -3.56 7.26 -13.27
N VAL A 229 -4.17 7.81 -12.23
CA VAL A 229 -3.68 9.01 -11.54
C VAL A 229 -2.30 8.77 -10.91
N LYS A 230 -2.06 7.60 -10.31
CA LYS A 230 -0.72 7.20 -9.83
C LYS A 230 0.30 7.18 -10.97
N GLY A 231 -0.07 6.63 -12.14
CA GLY A 231 0.79 6.62 -13.33
C GLY A 231 1.16 8.02 -13.81
N VAL A 232 0.21 8.95 -13.82
CA VAL A 232 0.50 10.36 -14.17
C VAL A 232 1.44 11.01 -13.16
N GLN A 233 1.22 10.79 -11.86
CA GLN A 233 1.95 11.49 -10.81
C GLN A 233 3.35 10.91 -10.53
N LEU A 234 3.53 9.59 -10.65
CA LEU A 234 4.76 8.88 -10.25
C LEU A 234 5.55 8.32 -11.43
N GLU A 235 4.89 7.95 -12.52
CA GLU A 235 5.51 7.32 -13.68
C GLU A 235 5.66 8.27 -14.89
N GLY A 236 5.14 9.51 -14.78
CA GLY A 236 5.20 10.51 -15.84
C GLY A 236 4.31 10.19 -17.05
N LYS A 237 3.24 9.41 -16.86
CA LYS A 237 2.26 9.08 -17.93
C LYS A 237 1.41 10.29 -18.32
N ASP A 238 0.81 10.24 -19.51
CA ASP A 238 -0.09 11.28 -19.99
C ASP A 238 -1.54 11.12 -19.48
N PHE A 239 -2.39 12.09 -19.79
CA PHE A 239 -3.81 12.11 -19.41
C PHE A 239 -4.74 11.44 -20.44
N GLY A 240 -4.22 10.80 -21.50
CA GLY A 240 -5.01 10.30 -22.62
C GLY A 240 -6.15 9.36 -22.19
N LEU A 241 -5.83 8.35 -21.39
CA LEU A 241 -6.83 7.43 -20.83
C LEU A 241 -7.82 8.13 -19.90
N LEU A 242 -7.34 9.05 -19.07
CA LEU A 242 -8.20 9.80 -18.15
C LEU A 242 -9.21 10.67 -18.93
N PHE A 243 -8.80 11.31 -20.02
CA PHE A 243 -9.71 12.03 -20.90
C PHE A 243 -10.68 11.11 -21.65
N LEU A 244 -10.26 9.89 -21.98
CA LEU A 244 -11.16 8.89 -22.56
C LEU A 244 -12.23 8.47 -21.56
N PHE A 245 -11.90 8.33 -20.27
CA PHE A 245 -12.90 8.14 -19.21
C PHE A 245 -13.85 9.34 -19.12
N LEU A 246 -13.32 10.57 -19.09
CA LEU A 246 -14.13 11.79 -19.03
C LEU A 246 -15.15 11.86 -20.17
N LYS A 247 -14.72 11.56 -21.41
CA LYS A 247 -15.57 11.52 -22.62
C LYS A 247 -16.75 10.55 -22.50
N ASN A 248 -16.59 9.45 -21.77
CA ASN A 248 -17.62 8.43 -21.60
C ASN A 248 -18.45 8.58 -20.31
N PHE A 249 -18.01 9.42 -19.36
CA PHE A 249 -18.64 9.56 -18.04
C PHE A 249 -19.89 10.43 -18.03
N HIS A 250 -19.89 11.54 -18.78
CA HIS A 250 -21.02 12.46 -18.88
C HIS A 250 -21.59 12.89 -17.51
N LEU A 251 -20.75 13.49 -16.66
CA LEU A 251 -21.06 13.84 -15.27
C LEU A 251 -22.40 14.59 -15.12
N GLU A 252 -22.62 15.64 -15.93
CA GLU A 252 -23.83 16.47 -15.88
C GLU A 252 -25.12 15.69 -16.08
N GLY A 253 -25.11 14.71 -16.98
CA GLY A 253 -26.28 13.87 -17.29
C GLY A 253 -26.64 12.89 -16.17
N ARG A 254 -25.75 12.67 -15.20
CA ARG A 254 -25.88 11.64 -14.16
C ARG A 254 -25.87 12.19 -12.73
N ILE A 255 -25.87 13.52 -12.55
CA ILE A 255 -25.80 14.15 -11.22
C ILE A 255 -26.91 13.63 -10.28
N CYS A 256 -28.14 13.52 -10.76
CA CYS A 256 -29.27 13.04 -9.94
C CYS A 256 -29.04 11.60 -9.45
N ASP A 257 -28.54 10.72 -10.30
CA ASP A 257 -28.26 9.34 -9.95
C ASP A 257 -27.13 9.24 -8.92
N PHE A 258 -26.07 10.03 -9.10
CA PHE A 258 -24.97 10.10 -8.14
C PHE A 258 -25.38 10.68 -6.80
N MET A 259 -26.30 11.66 -6.78
CA MET A 259 -26.87 12.16 -5.53
C MET A 259 -27.64 11.07 -4.77
N MET A 260 -28.38 10.21 -5.47
CA MET A 260 -29.06 9.08 -4.84
C MET A 260 -28.08 8.03 -4.32
N ILE A 261 -27.04 7.69 -5.10
CA ILE A 261 -26.00 6.76 -4.66
C ILE A 261 -25.25 7.30 -3.44
N ALA A 262 -24.90 8.59 -3.42
CA ALA A 262 -24.17 9.22 -2.33
C ALA A 262 -24.95 9.27 -1.00
N GLN A 263 -26.28 9.07 -1.02
CA GLN A 263 -27.06 8.93 0.21
C GLN A 263 -26.82 7.58 0.90
N LYS A 264 -26.37 6.55 0.16
CA LYS A 264 -26.02 5.24 0.71
C LYS A 264 -24.58 5.29 1.23
N ARG A 265 -24.41 5.23 2.56
CA ARG A 265 -23.10 5.31 3.23
C ARG A 265 -22.03 4.36 2.64
N PRO A 266 -22.32 3.08 2.35
CA PRO A 266 -21.29 2.14 1.86
C PRO A 266 -20.76 2.44 0.45
N LEU A 267 -21.47 3.28 -0.33
CA LEU A 267 -21.11 3.61 -1.70
C LEU A 267 -20.46 5.00 -1.81
N LEU A 268 -20.51 5.80 -0.75
CA LEU A 268 -20.13 7.20 -0.77
C LEU A 268 -18.68 7.39 -1.20
N PHE A 269 -17.74 6.67 -0.59
CA PHE A 269 -16.31 6.86 -0.85
C PHE A 269 -15.89 6.33 -2.22
N ASP A 270 -16.41 5.17 -2.64
CA ASP A 270 -16.13 4.61 -3.97
C ASP A 270 -16.62 5.55 -5.07
N LEU A 271 -17.84 6.09 -4.94
CA LEU A 271 -18.37 7.11 -5.85
C LEU A 271 -17.54 8.40 -5.80
N SER A 272 -17.14 8.83 -4.60
CA SER A 272 -16.41 10.09 -4.41
C SER A 272 -15.06 10.07 -5.13
N LYS A 273 -14.34 8.94 -5.13
CA LYS A 273 -13.08 8.81 -5.90
C LYS A 273 -13.30 9.17 -7.37
N ILE A 274 -14.34 8.59 -7.97
CA ILE A 274 -14.67 8.79 -9.39
C ILE A 274 -15.06 10.25 -9.63
N VAL A 275 -16.00 10.79 -8.85
CA VAL A 275 -16.53 12.14 -9.04
C VAL A 275 -15.44 13.20 -8.91
N PHE A 276 -14.54 13.08 -7.92
CA PHE A 276 -13.46 14.05 -7.77
C PHE A 276 -12.43 14.00 -8.89
N ILE A 277 -12.09 12.80 -9.39
CA ILE A 277 -11.23 12.68 -10.57
C ILE A 277 -11.91 13.33 -11.78
N MET A 278 -13.20 13.07 -12.02
CA MET A 278 -13.93 13.66 -13.15
C MET A 278 -14.00 15.19 -13.05
N GLN A 279 -14.33 15.74 -11.88
CA GLN A 279 -14.34 17.19 -11.65
C GLN A 279 -12.97 17.83 -11.88
N PHE A 280 -11.89 17.16 -11.45
CA PHE A 280 -10.53 17.61 -11.74
C PHE A 280 -10.25 17.60 -13.26
N LEU A 281 -10.62 16.53 -13.96
CA LEU A 281 -10.35 16.39 -15.40
C LEU A 281 -11.13 17.41 -16.23
N GLU A 282 -12.38 17.70 -15.88
CA GLU A 282 -13.18 18.77 -16.51
C GLU A 282 -12.49 20.12 -16.35
N LEU A 283 -12.09 20.46 -15.12
CA LEU A 283 -11.38 21.71 -14.83
C LEU A 283 -10.03 21.78 -15.56
N TYR A 284 -9.30 20.67 -15.59
CA TYR A 284 -8.00 20.60 -16.25
C TYR A 284 -8.12 20.72 -17.78
N ALA A 285 -9.15 20.13 -18.37
CA ALA A 285 -9.46 20.29 -19.80
C ALA A 285 -9.81 21.75 -20.14
N GLU A 286 -10.61 22.44 -19.31
CA GLU A 286 -10.91 23.86 -19.49
C GLU A 286 -9.65 24.74 -19.42
N VAL A 287 -8.71 24.39 -18.53
CA VAL A 287 -7.46 25.13 -18.38
C VAL A 287 -6.53 24.91 -19.57
N ILE A 288 -6.36 23.67 -20.03
CA ILE A 288 -5.54 23.36 -21.21
C ILE A 288 -6.10 24.04 -22.48
N THR A 289 -7.43 24.11 -22.59
CA THR A 289 -8.10 24.74 -23.75
C THR A 289 -8.20 26.26 -23.63
N ASN A 290 -7.66 26.87 -22.56
CA ASN A 290 -7.71 28.31 -22.28
C ASN A 290 -9.15 28.87 -22.25
N THR A 291 -10.15 28.07 -21.88
CA THR A 291 -11.55 28.49 -21.82
C THR A 291 -11.96 29.07 -20.46
N THR A 292 -11.05 29.12 -19.49
CA THR A 292 -11.35 29.44 -18.09
C THR A 292 -10.36 30.45 -17.49
N THR A 293 -10.85 31.29 -16.56
CA THR A 293 -10.05 32.29 -15.85
C THR A 293 -9.47 31.74 -14.55
N LEU A 294 -8.34 32.28 -14.09
CA LEU A 294 -7.68 31.90 -12.84
C LEU A 294 -8.60 31.96 -11.61
N ALA A 295 -9.46 33.00 -11.53
CA ALA A 295 -10.44 33.15 -10.45
C ALA A 295 -11.47 32.01 -10.45
N LYS A 296 -11.93 31.57 -11.62
CA LYS A 296 -12.85 30.42 -11.74
C LYS A 296 -12.14 29.12 -11.34
N VAL A 297 -10.87 28.94 -11.69
CA VAL A 297 -10.08 27.77 -11.24
C VAL A 297 -9.98 27.73 -9.73
N ALA A 298 -9.58 28.83 -9.08
CA ALA A 298 -9.46 28.90 -7.63
C ALA A 298 -10.81 28.63 -6.92
N ALA A 299 -11.91 29.19 -7.43
CA ALA A 299 -13.25 28.94 -6.89
C ALA A 299 -13.67 27.46 -7.03
N SER A 300 -13.40 26.84 -8.18
CA SER A 300 -13.68 25.42 -8.41
C SER A 300 -12.87 24.52 -7.48
N ILE A 301 -11.56 24.78 -7.32
CA ILE A 301 -10.71 24.01 -6.38
C ILE A 301 -11.21 24.15 -4.95
N SER A 302 -11.59 25.36 -4.52
CA SER A 302 -12.16 25.59 -3.19
C SER A 302 -13.45 24.80 -2.97
N LYS A 303 -14.34 24.76 -3.98
CA LYS A 303 -15.57 23.97 -3.94
C LYS A 303 -15.29 22.46 -3.87
N ILE A 304 -14.38 21.96 -4.71
CA ILE A 304 -13.93 20.55 -4.69
C ILE A 304 -13.39 20.20 -3.31
N ARG A 305 -12.55 21.07 -2.73
CA ARG A 305 -11.97 20.90 -1.40
C ARG A 305 -13.03 20.84 -0.30
N SER A 306 -13.98 21.77 -0.29
CA SER A 306 -15.07 21.76 0.67
C SER A 306 -15.88 20.47 0.58
N ASN A 307 -16.24 20.04 -0.64
CA ASN A 307 -17.00 18.81 -0.86
C ASN A 307 -16.21 17.56 -0.42
N PHE A 308 -14.90 17.52 -0.71
CA PHE A 308 -14.01 16.44 -0.29
C PHE A 308 -13.98 16.28 1.23
N LEU A 309 -13.83 17.39 1.96
CA LEU A 309 -13.78 17.37 3.43
C LEU A 309 -15.13 17.00 4.07
N GLN A 310 -16.25 17.37 3.45
CA GLN A 310 -17.59 17.02 3.94
C GLN A 310 -17.89 15.51 3.89
N ASN A 311 -17.21 14.74 3.03
CA ASN A 311 -17.40 13.30 2.95
C ASN A 311 -16.98 12.56 4.24
N PHE A 312 -15.92 13.03 4.91
CA PHE A 312 -15.42 12.43 6.16
C PHE A 312 -16.40 12.54 7.34
N LEU A 313 -17.46 13.36 7.23
CA LEU A 313 -18.49 13.48 8.27
C LEU A 313 -19.60 12.43 8.13
N LYS A 314 -19.78 11.85 6.94
CA LYS A 314 -20.96 11.03 6.57
C LYS A 314 -20.72 9.52 6.59
N GLY A 315 -19.48 9.07 6.43
CA GLY A 315 -19.10 7.65 6.37
C GLY A 315 -18.55 7.11 7.70
N SER A 316 -18.15 5.83 7.69
CA SER A 316 -17.40 5.26 8.81
C SER A 316 -15.98 5.83 8.87
N ILE A 317 -15.35 5.79 10.05
CA ILE A 317 -13.98 6.31 10.23
C ILE A 317 -12.97 5.46 9.46
N ILE A 318 -13.15 4.13 9.42
CA ILE A 318 -12.26 3.22 8.68
C ILE A 318 -12.29 3.53 7.19
N GLU A 319 -13.46 3.60 6.57
CA GLU A 319 -13.58 3.94 5.15
C GLU A 319 -13.06 5.37 4.88
N GLY A 320 -13.28 6.30 5.83
CA GLY A 320 -12.71 7.64 5.78
C GLY A 320 -11.18 7.61 5.76
N ILE A 321 -10.55 6.81 6.62
CA ILE A 321 -9.09 6.65 6.65
C ILE A 321 -8.57 6.06 5.35
N GLU A 322 -9.22 5.02 4.82
CA GLU A 322 -8.86 4.44 3.51
C GLU A 322 -8.99 5.49 2.38
N PHE A 323 -10.00 6.34 2.45
CA PHE A 323 -10.20 7.44 1.52
C PHE A 323 -9.12 8.54 1.61
N ILE A 324 -8.42 8.68 2.75
CA ILE A 324 -7.27 9.58 2.86
C ILE A 324 -6.15 9.14 1.91
N SER A 325 -5.92 7.84 1.70
CA SER A 325 -4.91 7.34 0.75
C SER A 325 -5.15 7.90 -0.66
N PHE A 326 -6.40 7.86 -1.11
CA PHE A 326 -6.82 8.49 -2.36
C PHE A 326 -6.65 10.01 -2.29
N GLY A 327 -7.06 10.64 -1.18
CA GLY A 327 -6.91 12.07 -0.95
C GLY A 327 -5.48 12.58 -1.10
N LEU A 328 -4.49 11.90 -0.51
CA LEU A 328 -3.09 12.27 -0.60
C LEU A 328 -2.61 12.29 -2.05
N LEU A 329 -2.95 11.25 -2.81
CA LEU A 329 -2.64 11.15 -4.23
C LEU A 329 -3.33 12.26 -5.05
N PHE A 330 -4.65 12.38 -4.88
CA PHE A 330 -5.47 13.31 -5.63
C PHE A 330 -5.05 14.76 -5.39
N TRP A 331 -4.91 15.17 -4.13
CA TRP A 331 -4.53 16.55 -3.82
C TRP A 331 -3.11 16.87 -4.25
N LYS A 332 -2.18 15.91 -4.21
CA LYS A 332 -0.84 16.11 -4.77
C LYS A 332 -0.88 16.35 -6.29
N LEU A 333 -1.76 15.65 -7.01
CA LEU A 333 -1.98 15.91 -8.44
C LEU A 333 -2.56 17.32 -8.67
N VAL A 334 -3.62 17.69 -7.93
CA VAL A 334 -4.24 19.03 -8.01
C VAL A 334 -3.21 20.12 -7.75
N GLU A 335 -2.42 19.99 -6.68
CA GLU A 335 -1.36 20.93 -6.28
C GLU A 335 -0.26 21.03 -7.35
N THR A 336 0.09 19.93 -8.01
CA THR A 336 1.10 19.90 -9.09
C THR A 336 0.60 20.58 -10.37
N LYS A 337 -0.69 20.40 -10.71
CA LYS A 337 -1.26 20.93 -11.97
C LYS A 337 -1.87 22.32 -11.82
N PHE A 338 -2.27 22.71 -10.62
CA PHE A 338 -2.80 24.02 -10.29
C PHE A 338 -2.05 24.59 -9.07
N PRO A 339 -0.87 25.20 -9.27
CA PRO A 339 -0.11 25.84 -8.19
C PRO A 339 -0.75 27.14 -7.68
N LEU A 340 -2.08 27.29 -7.82
CA LEU A 340 -2.81 28.55 -7.79
C LEU A 340 -3.16 29.11 -6.40
N CYS A 341 -2.58 28.60 -5.31
CA CYS A 341 -2.88 29.11 -3.96
C CYS A 341 -1.65 29.09 -3.06
N ASP A 342 -0.65 29.90 -3.39
CA ASP A 342 0.53 30.18 -2.55
C ASP A 342 0.30 31.41 -1.65
N ASP A 343 -0.88 31.51 -1.01
CA ASP A 343 -1.18 32.52 0.02
C ASP A 343 -0.60 32.09 1.39
N GLY A 344 0.57 31.44 1.40
CA GLY A 344 1.23 30.94 2.62
C GLY A 344 0.51 29.80 3.35
N ASN A 345 -0.54 29.21 2.75
CA ASN A 345 -1.26 28.08 3.32
C ASN A 345 -0.59 26.75 2.95
N VAL A 346 -0.39 25.90 3.96
CA VAL A 346 0.16 24.56 3.78
C VAL A 346 -0.76 23.73 2.87
N PRO A 347 -0.19 22.97 1.90
CA PRO A 347 -0.96 22.14 0.98
C PRO A 347 -1.96 21.22 1.69
N LEU A 348 -3.08 20.90 1.03
CA LEU A 348 -4.10 20.06 1.65
C LEU A 348 -3.59 18.63 1.82
N SER A 349 -2.81 18.13 0.86
CA SER A 349 -2.14 16.83 0.94
C SER A 349 -1.33 16.68 2.24
N HIS A 350 -0.65 17.74 2.67
CA HIS A 350 0.09 17.77 3.91
C HIS A 350 -0.83 17.69 5.14
N ASN A 351 -1.87 18.52 5.18
CA ASN A 351 -2.83 18.58 6.29
C ASN A 351 -3.65 17.28 6.45
N LEU A 352 -3.90 16.53 5.36
CA LEU A 352 -4.60 15.24 5.43
C LEU A 352 -3.82 14.19 6.23
N THR A 353 -2.49 14.26 6.24
CA THR A 353 -1.62 13.37 7.03
C THR A 353 -1.96 13.45 8.53
N MET A 354 -2.37 14.63 9.00
CA MET A 354 -2.78 14.84 10.40
C MET A 354 -3.99 14.00 10.81
N LEU A 355 -4.93 13.76 9.88
CA LEU A 355 -6.13 12.97 10.17
C LEU A 355 -5.78 11.48 10.38
N ILE A 356 -4.67 11.00 9.79
CA ILE A 356 -4.18 9.62 9.98
C ILE A 356 -3.54 9.45 11.37
N PHE A 357 -2.99 10.51 11.95
CA PHE A 357 -2.42 10.48 13.30
C PHE A 357 -3.47 10.40 14.41
N MET A 358 -4.68 10.90 14.11
CA MET A 358 -5.75 11.04 15.09
C MET A 358 -6.10 9.71 15.79
N PRO A 359 -6.33 8.58 15.08
CA PRO A 359 -6.56 7.27 15.72
C PRO A 359 -5.51 6.90 16.77
N ASN A 360 -4.23 7.13 16.51
CA ASN A 360 -3.14 6.82 17.45
C ASN A 360 -3.19 7.67 18.72
N LEU A 361 -3.54 8.95 18.58
CA LEU A 361 -3.77 9.82 19.74
C LEU A 361 -4.98 9.37 20.55
N ALA A 362 -6.06 8.96 19.90
CA ALA A 362 -7.23 8.40 20.59
C ALA A 362 -6.93 7.06 21.26
N PHE A 363 -6.08 6.21 20.66
CA PHE A 363 -5.64 4.97 21.27
C PHE A 363 -4.94 5.21 22.62
N VAL A 364 -4.00 6.16 22.66
CA VAL A 364 -3.32 6.55 23.91
C VAL A 364 -4.32 7.06 24.95
N LEU A 365 -5.24 7.94 24.55
CA LEU A 365 -6.24 8.54 25.46
C LEU A 365 -7.34 7.57 25.92
N LYS A 366 -7.65 6.53 25.15
CA LYS A 366 -8.71 5.58 25.49
C LYS A 366 -8.20 4.44 26.36
N TYR A 367 -7.01 3.92 26.06
CA TYR A 367 -6.51 2.70 26.71
C TYR A 367 -5.36 2.94 27.71
N LEU A 368 -4.51 3.93 27.45
CA LEU A 368 -3.25 4.06 28.18
C LEU A 368 -3.32 5.13 29.28
N THR A 369 -3.84 6.32 28.99
CA THR A 369 -3.81 7.45 29.94
C THR A 369 -5.03 8.35 29.83
N LYS A 370 -5.21 9.25 30.81
CA LYS A 370 -6.25 10.29 30.80
C LYS A 370 -5.77 11.54 30.08
N VAL A 371 -6.72 12.36 29.63
CA VAL A 371 -6.44 13.63 28.94
C VAL A 371 -5.59 14.57 29.80
N SER A 372 -5.90 14.69 31.10
CA SER A 372 -5.17 15.57 32.04
C SER A 372 -3.69 15.25 32.13
N ASP A 373 -3.37 13.95 32.14
CA ASP A 373 -2.01 13.48 32.39
C ASP A 373 -1.16 13.65 31.12
N LEU A 374 -1.78 13.48 29.94
CA LEU A 374 -1.13 13.78 28.66
C LEU A 374 -0.95 15.29 28.44
N GLU A 375 -1.90 16.11 28.88
CA GLU A 375 -1.82 17.58 28.77
C GLU A 375 -0.71 18.16 29.66
N ALA A 376 -0.57 17.69 30.90
CA ALA A 376 0.51 18.12 31.80
C ALA A 376 1.90 17.83 31.21
N GLU A 377 2.08 16.68 30.59
CA GLU A 377 3.34 16.33 29.92
C GLU A 377 3.59 17.17 28.66
N PHE A 378 2.53 17.44 27.90
CA PHE A 378 2.60 18.32 26.74
C PHE A 378 2.97 19.76 27.11
N GLU A 379 2.62 20.21 28.32
CA GLU A 379 3.04 21.50 28.87
C GLU A 379 4.50 21.51 29.33
N ASN A 380 5.06 20.36 29.73
CA ASN A 380 6.44 20.23 30.20
C ASN A 380 7.47 20.00 29.07
N ASP A 381 7.02 19.64 27.85
CA ASP A 381 7.87 19.40 26.68
C ASP A 381 7.71 20.52 25.63
N ASP A 382 8.52 21.57 25.75
CA ASP A 382 8.52 22.73 24.85
C ASP A 382 8.72 22.36 23.36
N ILE A 383 9.53 21.33 23.09
CA ILE A 383 9.88 20.92 21.72
C ILE A 383 8.67 20.27 21.07
N ARG A 384 8.07 19.30 21.77
CA ARG A 384 6.84 18.64 21.35
C ARG A 384 5.70 19.63 21.23
N GLN A 385 5.55 20.53 22.21
CA GLN A 385 4.53 21.57 22.20
C GLN A 385 4.64 22.43 20.93
N THR A 386 5.85 22.89 20.63
CA THR A 386 6.14 23.68 19.43
C THR A 386 5.76 22.94 18.15
N PHE A 387 6.06 21.64 18.06
CA PHE A 387 5.71 20.80 16.91
C PHE A 387 4.19 20.72 16.69
N PHE A 388 3.42 20.32 17.70
CA PHE A 388 1.97 20.18 17.58
C PHE A 388 1.26 21.53 17.41
N VAL A 389 1.72 22.59 18.10
CA VAL A 389 1.18 23.95 17.91
C VAL A 389 1.42 24.44 16.48
N ARG A 390 2.59 24.18 15.89
CA ARG A 390 2.88 24.55 14.50
C ARG A 390 1.94 23.82 13.54
N MET A 391 1.82 22.50 13.69
CA MET A 391 0.92 21.67 12.88
C MET A 391 -0.54 22.13 12.97
N MET A 392 -1.01 22.47 14.17
CA MET A 392 -2.36 23.00 14.35
C MET A 392 -2.49 24.43 13.82
N LYS A 393 -1.49 25.30 13.93
CA LYS A 393 -1.55 26.66 13.35
C LYS A 393 -1.69 26.62 11.83
N THR A 394 -0.97 25.73 11.16
CA THR A 394 -1.01 25.58 9.71
C THR A 394 -2.27 24.90 9.17
N ALA A 395 -2.98 24.15 10.02
CA ALA A 395 -4.18 23.43 9.60
C ALA A 395 -5.37 24.36 9.34
N PRO A 396 -6.09 24.18 8.20
CA PRO A 396 -7.33 24.88 7.93
C PRO A 396 -8.41 24.59 8.98
N TYR A 397 -9.36 25.52 9.14
CA TYR A 397 -10.48 25.37 10.07
C TYR A 397 -11.27 24.07 9.87
N ASP A 398 -11.54 23.69 8.62
CA ASP A 398 -12.29 22.46 8.32
C ASP A 398 -11.55 21.19 8.78
N ILE A 399 -10.22 21.16 8.64
CA ILE A 399 -9.39 20.03 9.11
C ILE A 399 -9.39 19.98 10.64
N LYS A 400 -9.27 21.13 11.31
CA LYS A 400 -9.37 21.21 12.78
C LYS A 400 -10.71 20.70 13.29
N ARG A 401 -11.80 21.09 12.62
CA ARG A 401 -13.16 20.64 12.94
C ARG A 401 -13.31 19.14 12.74
N LEU A 402 -12.81 18.60 11.62
CA LEU A 402 -12.81 17.16 11.36
C LEU A 402 -12.01 16.40 12.42
N PHE A 403 -10.83 16.90 12.78
CA PHE A 403 -9.97 16.30 13.80
C PHE A 403 -10.68 16.22 15.16
N ALA A 404 -11.36 17.29 15.57
CA ALA A 404 -12.13 17.31 16.82
C ALA A 404 -13.33 16.36 16.79
N GLU A 405 -14.07 16.31 15.67
CA GLU A 405 -15.22 15.42 15.49
C GLU A 405 -14.80 13.94 15.52
N TRP A 406 -13.77 13.57 14.76
CA TRP A 406 -13.23 12.21 14.78
C TRP A 406 -12.68 11.84 16.15
N ARG A 407 -12.01 12.79 16.85
CA ARG A 407 -11.58 12.58 18.24
C ARG A 407 -12.72 12.19 19.15
N LYS A 408 -13.83 12.92 19.07
CA LYS A 408 -15.00 12.63 19.87
C LYS A 408 -15.57 11.24 19.55
N ARG A 409 -15.71 10.91 18.26
CA ARG A 409 -16.27 9.62 17.81
C ARG A 409 -15.40 8.43 18.21
N ILE A 410 -14.10 8.46 17.93
CA ILE A 410 -13.20 7.32 18.24
C ILE A 410 -13.14 7.07 19.75
N ILE A 411 -13.01 8.13 20.56
CA ILE A 411 -12.86 7.96 22.01
C ILE A 411 -14.18 7.47 22.63
N ASN A 412 -15.30 8.10 22.30
CA ASN A 412 -16.56 7.90 23.03
C ASN A 412 -17.52 6.88 22.39
N GLU A 413 -17.44 6.65 21.08
CA GLU A 413 -18.48 5.93 20.31
C GLU A 413 -17.96 4.61 19.70
N ASP A 414 -16.66 4.48 19.38
CA ASP A 414 -16.11 3.30 18.70
C ASP A 414 -15.35 2.35 19.63
N ASP A 415 -15.75 1.09 19.70
CA ASP A 415 -15.03 0.06 20.45
C ASP A 415 -13.83 -0.54 19.68
N ASN A 416 -13.77 -0.32 18.36
CA ASN A 416 -12.78 -0.93 17.45
C ASN A 416 -11.53 -0.04 17.21
N VAL A 417 -11.10 0.73 18.21
CA VAL A 417 -9.99 1.70 18.05
C VAL A 417 -8.70 1.04 17.56
N ASN A 418 -8.42 -0.20 17.96
CA ASN A 418 -7.24 -0.94 17.50
C ASN A 418 -7.26 -1.18 15.98
N GLU A 419 -8.42 -1.56 15.42
CA GLU A 419 -8.57 -1.78 13.97
C GLU A 419 -8.51 -0.45 13.20
N ILE A 420 -9.04 0.64 13.78
CA ILE A 420 -8.91 1.99 13.20
C ILE A 420 -7.42 2.40 13.16
N CYS A 421 -6.64 2.14 14.21
CA CYS A 421 -5.20 2.43 14.26
C CYS A 421 -4.42 1.60 13.23
N LYS A 422 -4.69 0.29 13.17
CA LYS A 422 -4.07 -0.61 12.17
C LYS A 422 -4.41 -0.16 10.74
N CYS A 423 -5.63 0.29 10.49
CA CYS A 423 -6.04 0.86 9.20
C CYS A 423 -5.24 2.14 8.89
N GLY A 424 -5.20 3.10 9.82
CA GLY A 424 -4.43 4.35 9.66
C GLY A 424 -2.95 4.10 9.37
N PHE A 425 -2.35 3.19 10.13
CA PHE A 425 -0.96 2.79 9.92
C PHE A 425 -0.74 2.07 8.57
N ARG A 426 -1.67 1.21 8.13
CA ARG A 426 -1.60 0.59 6.80
C ARG A 426 -1.62 1.65 5.69
N VAL A 427 -2.50 2.64 5.81
CA VAL A 427 -2.61 3.76 4.85
C VAL A 427 -1.33 4.58 4.81
N ILE A 428 -0.76 4.93 5.97
CA ILE A 428 0.47 5.74 6.02
C ILE A 428 1.66 5.01 5.42
N LYS A 429 1.79 3.70 5.72
CA LYS A 429 2.85 2.85 5.21
C LYS A 429 2.77 2.70 3.69
N ASN A 430 1.57 2.49 3.16
CA ASN A 430 1.34 2.34 1.73
C ASN A 430 1.47 3.67 0.96
N SER A 431 1.29 4.80 1.64
CA SER A 431 1.39 6.14 1.05
C SER A 431 2.80 6.74 1.09
N LYS A 432 3.81 6.00 1.59
CA LYS A 432 5.20 6.49 1.74
C LYS A 432 5.77 7.11 0.45
N SER A 433 5.53 6.48 -0.70
CA SER A 433 6.01 6.99 -2.00
C SER A 433 5.39 8.32 -2.42
N LEU A 434 4.31 8.74 -1.77
CA LEU A 434 3.64 10.01 -2.01
C LEU A 434 4.15 11.13 -1.10
N PHE A 435 4.94 10.85 -0.07
CA PHE A 435 5.40 11.87 0.87
C PHE A 435 6.45 12.79 0.26
N SER A 436 6.31 14.09 0.52
CA SER A 436 7.45 15.02 0.47
C SER A 436 8.37 14.78 1.66
N ARG A 437 9.60 15.33 1.62
CA ARG A 437 10.52 15.28 2.77
C ARG A 437 9.86 15.85 4.04
N ASP A 438 9.16 16.99 3.93
CA ASP A 438 8.48 17.61 5.06
C ASP A 438 7.36 16.72 5.64
N GLN A 439 6.57 16.06 4.78
CA GLN A 439 5.56 15.10 5.24
C GLN A 439 6.21 13.92 5.96
N ALA A 440 7.28 13.36 5.41
CA ALA A 440 8.02 12.25 6.02
C ALA A 440 8.58 12.63 7.40
N VAL A 441 9.10 13.85 7.55
CA VAL A 441 9.56 14.39 8.84
C VAL A 441 8.41 14.45 9.85
N ILE A 442 7.25 14.96 9.47
CA ILE A 442 6.09 15.04 10.38
C ILE A 442 5.62 13.65 10.81
N VAL A 443 5.54 12.71 9.87
CA VAL A 443 5.18 11.31 10.16
C VAL A 443 6.18 10.67 11.11
N PHE A 444 7.47 10.86 10.84
CA PHE A 444 8.57 10.37 11.69
C PHE A 444 8.45 10.93 13.11
N ARG A 445 8.37 12.25 13.27
CA ARG A 445 8.26 12.91 14.58
C ARG A 445 7.02 12.44 15.34
N PHE A 446 5.88 12.33 14.65
CA PHE A 446 4.65 11.85 15.27
C PHE A 446 4.82 10.44 15.87
N PHE A 447 5.39 9.49 15.11
CA PHE A 447 5.59 8.13 15.62
C PHE A 447 6.65 8.06 16.72
N VAL A 448 7.69 8.88 16.68
CA VAL A 448 8.67 8.99 17.78
C VAL A 448 7.98 9.45 19.07
N TYR A 449 7.15 10.50 19.01
CA TYR A 449 6.40 10.97 20.19
C TYR A 449 5.36 9.95 20.66
N PHE A 450 4.65 9.30 19.75
CA PHE A 450 3.70 8.24 20.09
C PHE A 450 4.38 7.07 20.83
N LEU A 451 5.52 6.60 20.31
CA LEU A 451 6.29 5.55 20.95
C LEU A 451 6.84 6.00 22.31
N SER A 452 7.30 7.25 22.41
CA SER A 452 7.75 7.84 23.68
C SER A 452 6.65 7.84 24.74
N ASP A 453 5.41 8.20 24.37
CA ASP A 453 4.26 8.15 25.27
C ASP A 453 3.99 6.73 25.75
N VAL A 454 4.04 5.75 24.84
CA VAL A 454 3.84 4.34 25.18
C VAL A 454 4.84 3.88 26.24
N VAL A 455 6.14 4.17 26.07
CA VAL A 455 7.17 3.78 27.06
C VAL A 455 6.93 4.42 28.40
N ARG A 456 6.72 5.74 28.40
CA ARG A 456 6.54 6.51 29.63
C ARG A 456 5.35 5.98 30.43
N ILE A 457 4.21 5.79 29.76
CA ILE A 457 2.99 5.31 30.41
C ILE A 457 3.18 3.89 30.95
N VAL A 458 3.85 3.00 30.21
CA VAL A 458 4.15 1.64 30.69
C VAL A 458 5.11 1.65 31.88
N ARG A 459 6.08 2.55 31.92
CA ARG A 459 6.98 2.70 33.08
C ARG A 459 6.25 3.18 34.33
N GLU A 460 5.33 4.13 34.17
CA GLU A 460 4.51 4.65 35.26
C GLU A 460 3.44 3.65 35.71
N ASN A 461 2.90 2.87 34.77
CA ASN A 461 1.78 1.96 34.97
C ASN A 461 2.05 0.61 34.27
N PRO A 462 2.86 -0.28 34.88
CA PRO A 462 3.27 -1.55 34.27
C PRO A 462 2.11 -2.45 33.83
N GLU A 463 0.95 -2.37 34.49
CA GLU A 463 -0.26 -3.12 34.12
C GLU A 463 -0.82 -2.78 32.73
N LYS A 464 -0.44 -1.63 32.16
CA LYS A 464 -0.80 -1.26 30.78
C LYS A 464 -0.07 -2.11 29.75
N LEU A 465 1.04 -2.75 30.13
CA LEU A 465 1.79 -3.63 29.25
C LEU A 465 0.98 -4.86 28.85
N ASP A 466 0.17 -5.42 29.76
CA ASP A 466 -0.69 -6.59 29.49
C ASP A 466 -1.63 -6.35 28.30
N PHE A 467 -2.12 -5.12 28.14
CA PHE A 467 -2.93 -4.74 26.99
C PHE A 467 -2.08 -4.68 25.71
N LEU A 468 -0.90 -4.06 25.77
CA LEU A 468 -0.01 -3.90 24.62
C LEU A 468 0.61 -5.21 24.13
N VAL A 469 0.73 -6.21 25.01
CA VAL A 469 1.15 -7.58 24.64
C VAL A 469 0.20 -8.19 23.61
N ASN A 470 -1.09 -7.84 23.63
CA ASN A 470 -2.05 -8.29 22.61
C ASN A 470 -1.89 -7.56 21.27
N GLU A 471 -1.18 -6.43 21.24
CA GLU A 471 -0.95 -5.59 20.06
C GLU A 471 0.53 -5.57 19.63
N VAL A 472 1.29 -6.60 19.98
CA VAL A 472 2.72 -6.77 19.64
C VAL A 472 3.00 -6.56 18.15
N SER A 473 2.16 -7.12 17.28
CA SER A 473 2.33 -6.97 15.82
C SER A 473 2.24 -5.52 15.35
N TYR A 474 1.39 -4.71 15.99
CA TYR A 474 1.20 -3.31 15.66
C TYR A 474 2.42 -2.48 16.06
N ILE A 475 2.86 -2.60 17.31
CA ILE A 475 4.04 -1.88 17.83
C ILE A 475 5.29 -2.24 17.04
N ARG A 476 5.50 -3.54 16.78
CA ARG A 476 6.59 -4.05 15.95
C ARG A 476 6.64 -3.39 14.57
N GLU A 477 5.50 -3.32 13.89
CA GLU A 477 5.43 -2.73 12.56
C GLU A 477 5.70 -1.21 12.57
N ILE A 478 5.32 -0.49 13.64
CA ILE A 478 5.66 0.93 13.81
C ILE A 478 7.17 1.11 13.89
N PHE A 479 7.88 0.35 14.73
CA PHE A 479 9.35 0.41 14.82
C PHE A 479 10.02 0.19 13.48
N LYS A 480 9.61 -0.88 12.79
CA LYS A 480 10.11 -1.20 11.46
C LYS A 480 9.86 -0.06 10.47
N PHE A 481 8.68 0.56 10.51
CA PHE A 481 8.37 1.67 9.64
C PHE A 481 9.16 2.94 9.95
N VAL A 482 9.42 3.25 11.22
CA VAL A 482 10.32 4.34 11.61
C VAL A 482 11.73 4.09 11.05
N GLY A 483 12.24 2.86 11.13
CA GLY A 483 13.52 2.49 10.51
C GLY A 483 13.55 2.72 9.00
N VAL A 484 12.51 2.28 8.29
CA VAL A 484 12.35 2.53 6.84
C VAL A 484 12.32 4.03 6.51
N LEU A 485 11.67 4.86 7.34
CA LEU A 485 11.67 6.31 7.12
C LEU A 485 13.07 6.92 7.30
N VAL A 486 13.83 6.47 8.29
CA VAL A 486 15.20 6.93 8.51
C VAL A 486 16.10 6.56 7.33
N ASP A 487 16.05 5.30 6.89
CA ASP A 487 16.86 4.80 5.78
C ASP A 487 16.51 5.47 4.44
N ASP A 488 15.21 5.65 4.14
CA ASP A 488 14.79 6.15 2.83
C ASP A 488 14.90 7.69 2.69
N PHE A 489 14.75 8.43 3.79
CA PHE A 489 14.72 9.89 3.76
C PHE A 489 16.00 10.55 4.30
N ASP A 490 16.93 9.78 4.89
CA ASP A 490 18.19 10.30 5.45
C ASP A 490 17.96 11.56 6.30
N PHE A 491 17.18 11.43 7.37
CA PHE A 491 16.91 12.57 8.24
C PHE A 491 18.20 13.08 8.88
N VAL A 492 18.31 14.39 9.04
CA VAL A 492 19.45 15.08 9.67
C VAL A 492 18.94 15.86 10.88
N LEU A 493 19.82 16.27 11.79
CA LEU A 493 19.45 17.10 12.95
C LEU A 493 18.62 18.36 12.57
N LYS A 494 18.86 18.91 11.38
CA LYS A 494 18.09 20.05 10.85
C LYS A 494 16.62 19.72 10.58
N ASP A 495 16.33 18.45 10.28
CA ASP A 495 14.97 17.97 10.03
C ASP A 495 14.20 17.72 11.34
N GLY A 496 14.86 17.65 12.50
CA GLY A 496 14.22 17.55 13.82
C GLY A 496 15.16 17.15 14.95
N PHE A 497 14.87 17.63 16.16
CA PHE A 497 15.58 17.21 17.38
C PHE A 497 15.28 15.75 17.72
N GLU A 498 14.14 15.24 17.27
CA GLU A 498 13.68 13.88 17.47
C GLU A 498 14.68 12.84 16.93
N VAL A 499 15.51 13.22 15.95
CA VAL A 499 16.63 12.42 15.44
C VAL A 499 17.62 12.01 16.54
N THR A 500 17.93 12.90 17.49
CA THR A 500 18.84 12.58 18.62
C THR A 500 18.15 11.75 19.69
N TYR A 501 16.82 11.78 19.73
CA TYR A 501 16.03 11.08 20.73
C TYR A 501 15.76 9.60 20.36
N VAL A 502 15.85 9.22 19.08
CA VAL A 502 15.58 7.85 18.63
C VAL A 502 16.39 6.80 19.40
N MET A 503 17.68 7.06 19.64
CA MET A 503 18.52 6.13 20.40
C MET A 503 18.06 6.01 21.86
N ALA A 504 17.77 7.13 22.52
CA ALA A 504 17.25 7.12 23.90
C ALA A 504 15.93 6.36 23.99
N LEU A 505 15.01 6.60 23.06
CA LEU A 505 13.75 5.88 22.95
C LEU A 505 13.94 4.37 22.81
N CYS A 506 14.86 3.93 21.95
CA CYS A 506 15.14 2.50 21.78
C CYS A 506 15.61 1.85 23.08
N PHE A 507 16.49 2.52 23.83
CA PHE A 507 16.94 1.99 25.13
C PHE A 507 15.83 1.97 26.16
N ASP A 508 15.02 3.02 26.20
CA ASP A 508 13.95 3.11 27.16
C ASP A 508 12.89 2.01 26.95
N PHE A 509 12.66 1.61 25.69
CA PHE A 509 11.90 0.40 25.36
C PHE A 509 12.59 -0.89 25.83
N LEU A 510 13.88 -1.05 25.56
CA LEU A 510 14.63 -2.28 25.85
C LEU A 510 14.87 -2.54 27.34
N ASP A 511 14.84 -1.48 28.15
CA ASP A 511 14.93 -1.49 29.61
C ASP A 511 13.72 -2.17 30.27
N ILE A 512 12.56 -2.14 29.60
CA ILE A 512 11.37 -2.88 30.02
C ILE A 512 11.57 -4.36 29.64
N THR A 513 11.62 -5.24 30.65
CA THR A 513 12.04 -6.66 30.47
C THR A 513 10.98 -7.58 29.88
N GLU A 514 9.72 -7.13 29.79
CA GLU A 514 8.55 -7.97 29.48
C GLU A 514 8.11 -7.91 28.00
N TRP A 515 8.85 -7.19 27.14
CA TRP A 515 8.53 -7.15 25.71
C TRP A 515 8.78 -8.50 25.01
N SER A 516 7.92 -8.82 24.04
CA SER A 516 8.12 -9.96 23.16
C SER A 516 9.45 -9.88 22.40
N SER A 517 10.07 -11.03 22.12
CA SER A 517 11.33 -11.09 21.38
C SER A 517 11.24 -10.45 19.99
N GLU A 518 10.07 -10.49 19.34
CA GLU A 518 9.86 -9.85 18.02
C GLU A 518 9.99 -8.33 18.08
N VAL A 519 9.43 -7.69 19.11
CA VAL A 519 9.54 -6.23 19.30
C VAL A 519 10.98 -5.87 19.64
N VAL A 520 11.63 -6.63 20.52
CA VAL A 520 13.04 -6.41 20.89
C VAL A 520 13.96 -6.44 19.66
N VAL A 521 13.74 -7.34 18.71
CA VAL A 521 14.51 -7.42 17.46
C VAL A 521 14.34 -6.16 16.60
N GLU A 522 13.12 -5.67 16.40
CA GLU A 522 12.89 -4.47 15.58
C GLU A 522 13.40 -3.20 16.28
N VAL A 523 13.29 -3.10 17.61
CA VAL A 523 13.87 -1.99 18.39
C VAL A 523 15.40 -1.98 18.25
N MET A 524 16.05 -3.15 18.34
CA MET A 524 17.50 -3.27 18.11
C MET A 524 17.88 -2.93 16.67
N THR A 525 17.05 -3.32 15.70
CA THR A 525 17.27 -2.97 14.29
C THR A 525 17.20 -1.46 14.07
N LEU A 526 16.21 -0.78 14.67
CA LEU A 526 16.12 0.68 14.66
C LEU A 526 17.33 1.32 15.36
N ALA A 527 17.78 0.79 16.49
CA ALA A 527 18.98 1.27 17.18
C ALA A 527 20.25 1.12 16.30
N ASN A 528 20.35 0.04 15.53
CA ASN A 528 21.42 -0.16 14.57
C ASN A 528 21.40 0.89 13.45
N ILE A 529 20.23 1.15 12.86
CA ILE A 529 20.01 2.19 11.85
C ILE A 529 20.37 3.57 12.42
N ALA A 530 19.83 3.91 13.58
CA ALA A 530 20.10 5.20 14.24
C ALA A 530 21.59 5.36 14.60
N THR A 531 22.27 4.28 14.98
CA THR A 531 23.73 4.29 15.17
C THR A 531 24.46 4.57 13.86
N ALA A 532 24.09 3.89 12.77
CA ALA A 532 24.71 4.11 11.46
C ALA A 532 24.52 5.54 10.93
N HIS A 533 23.33 6.13 11.10
CA HIS A 533 23.00 7.44 10.56
C HIS A 533 23.40 8.61 11.47
N TYR A 534 23.32 8.44 12.80
CA TYR A 534 23.42 9.56 13.74
C TYR A 534 24.65 9.51 14.65
N MET A 535 25.34 8.36 14.78
CA MET A 535 26.62 8.29 15.50
C MET A 535 27.82 8.57 14.58
N ALA A 536 27.89 9.79 14.05
CA ALA A 536 29.10 10.39 13.47
C ALA A 536 29.32 11.79 14.10
N PRO A 537 30.56 12.35 14.11
CA PRO A 537 31.41 12.76 15.25
C PRO A 537 30.91 13.91 16.16
N ASN A 538 29.67 14.35 16.05
CA ASN A 538 29.17 15.46 16.87
C ASN A 538 28.81 15.03 18.30
N MET A 539 28.67 13.72 18.55
CA MET A 539 28.58 13.17 19.90
C MET A 539 29.95 13.02 20.58
N ALA A 540 31.06 13.03 19.82
CA ALA A 540 32.41 12.98 20.39
C ALA A 540 32.82 14.32 21.03
N LEU A 541 32.30 15.44 20.51
CA LEU A 541 32.48 16.79 21.07
C LEU A 541 31.61 17.09 22.29
N LEU A 542 30.65 16.21 22.60
CA LEU A 542 29.79 16.28 23.80
C LEU A 542 30.19 15.24 24.86
N VAL A 543 31.28 14.50 24.65
CA VAL A 543 31.92 13.67 25.68
C VAL A 543 32.72 14.58 26.63
N GLU A 544 32.09 15.62 27.15
CA GLU A 544 32.46 16.10 28.48
C GLU A 544 31.66 15.25 29.46
N GLU A 545 32.39 14.64 30.40
CA GLU A 545 31.97 13.61 31.37
C GLU A 545 30.66 13.97 32.11
N THR A 546 29.53 13.70 31.48
CA THR A 546 28.21 13.75 32.12
C THR A 546 27.73 12.31 32.34
N PRO A 547 27.48 11.89 33.60
CA PRO A 547 27.18 10.50 33.95
C PRO A 547 25.85 9.95 33.39
N ASP A 548 25.02 10.81 32.80
CA ASP A 548 23.71 10.46 32.23
C ASP A 548 23.70 10.21 30.71
N LEU A 549 24.86 10.17 30.05
CA LEU A 549 24.91 9.94 28.61
C LEU A 549 24.41 8.53 28.23
N THR A 550 23.51 8.51 27.26
CA THR A 550 22.87 7.33 26.68
C THR A 550 23.87 6.26 26.20
N ILE A 551 25.09 6.66 25.86
CA ILE A 551 26.20 5.79 25.46
C ILE A 551 26.73 4.93 26.63
N THR A 552 26.72 5.45 27.86
CA THR A 552 27.17 4.71 29.05
C THR A 552 26.19 3.57 29.39
N ARG A 553 24.90 3.76 29.09
CA ARG A 553 23.84 2.74 29.22
C ARG A 553 23.84 1.71 28.09
N LEU A 554 24.36 2.06 26.91
CA LEU A 554 24.37 1.21 25.70
C LEU A 554 25.19 -0.07 25.91
N GLY A 555 26.38 0.02 26.50
CA GLY A 555 27.28 -1.14 26.69
C GLY A 555 26.67 -2.27 27.53
N PRO A 556 26.23 -2.00 28.78
CA PRO A 556 25.61 -3.01 29.65
C PRO A 556 24.33 -3.61 29.07
N LEU A 557 23.49 -2.80 28.42
CA LEU A 557 22.25 -3.26 27.80
C LEU A 557 22.50 -4.15 26.58
N LEU A 558 23.44 -3.80 25.70
CA LEU A 558 23.82 -4.68 24.60
C LEU A 558 24.39 -5.99 25.14
N CYS A 559 25.24 -5.92 26.17
CA CYS A 559 25.79 -7.12 26.80
C CYS A 559 24.68 -8.03 27.34
N SER A 560 23.68 -7.50 28.04
CA SER A 560 22.56 -8.31 28.54
C SER A 560 21.75 -8.95 27.41
N LYS A 561 21.54 -8.23 26.30
CA LYS A 561 20.76 -8.74 25.15
C LYS A 561 21.55 -9.72 24.27
N THR A 562 22.89 -9.66 24.23
CA THR A 562 23.70 -10.71 23.60
C THR A 562 23.64 -12.05 24.34
N LEU A 563 23.23 -12.05 25.61
CA LEU A 563 23.02 -13.25 26.42
C LEU A 563 21.55 -13.73 26.43
N HIS A 564 20.68 -13.12 25.64
CA HIS A 564 19.25 -13.45 25.58
C HIS A 564 19.01 -14.87 25.05
N GLU A 565 17.93 -15.53 25.50
CA GLU A 565 17.62 -16.92 25.12
C GLU A 565 17.31 -17.06 23.62
N CYS A 566 16.54 -16.12 23.07
CA CYS A 566 16.18 -16.06 21.65
C CYS A 566 17.39 -15.69 20.76
N PRO A 567 17.75 -16.52 19.74
CA PRO A 567 18.91 -16.28 18.88
C PRO A 567 18.78 -15.04 18.00
N GLU A 568 17.56 -14.68 17.58
CA GLU A 568 17.30 -13.49 16.76
C GLU A 568 17.63 -12.21 17.52
N VAL A 569 17.30 -12.14 18.82
CA VAL A 569 17.66 -11.02 19.70
C VAL A 569 19.18 -10.91 19.84
N ARG A 570 19.87 -12.04 20.03
CA ARG A 570 21.35 -12.06 20.12
C ARG A 570 21.98 -11.53 18.84
N LYS A 571 21.47 -11.95 17.68
CA LYS A 571 21.96 -11.48 16.38
C LYS A 571 21.76 -9.97 16.24
N ALA A 572 20.56 -9.45 16.51
CA ALA A 572 20.28 -8.03 16.40
C ALA A 572 21.18 -7.18 17.33
N ALA A 573 21.43 -7.65 18.56
CA ALA A 573 22.36 -6.99 19.47
C ALA A 573 23.81 -7.00 18.93
N LEU A 574 24.27 -8.12 18.34
CA LEU A 574 25.58 -8.20 17.71
C LEU A 574 25.70 -7.28 16.50
N ASP A 575 24.64 -7.12 15.71
CA ASP A 575 24.63 -6.21 14.55
C ASP A 575 24.89 -4.76 14.99
N VAL A 576 24.24 -4.31 16.09
CA VAL A 576 24.51 -2.97 16.69
C VAL A 576 25.96 -2.82 17.15
N VAL A 577 26.52 -3.85 17.80
CA VAL A 577 27.94 -3.86 18.24
C VAL A 577 28.88 -3.77 17.05
N CYS A 578 28.61 -4.55 15.99
CA CYS A 578 29.40 -4.55 14.75
C CYS A 578 29.38 -3.16 14.10
N THR A 579 28.21 -2.54 13.97
CA THR A 579 28.07 -1.19 13.39
C THR A 579 28.81 -0.15 14.24
N SER A 580 28.67 -0.20 15.56
CA SER A 580 29.37 0.71 16.48
C SER A 580 30.89 0.57 16.38
N SER A 581 31.38 -0.68 16.27
CA SER A 581 32.80 -0.99 16.08
C SER A 581 33.32 -0.54 14.70
N ALA A 582 32.52 -0.73 13.65
CA ALA A 582 32.84 -0.29 12.29
C ALA A 582 32.96 1.24 12.19
N ILE A 583 32.05 1.99 12.83
CA ILE A 583 32.14 3.45 12.91
C ILE A 583 33.42 3.87 13.65
N SER A 584 33.69 3.25 14.80
CA SER A 584 34.88 3.53 15.62
C SER A 584 36.20 3.21 14.92
N SER A 585 36.21 2.25 14.00
CA SER A 585 37.39 1.82 13.23
C SER A 585 37.52 2.50 11.86
N SER A 586 36.50 3.22 11.39
CA SER A 586 36.53 3.91 10.10
C SER A 586 37.49 5.11 10.13
N SER A 587 38.50 5.10 9.25
CA SER A 587 39.62 6.04 9.18
C SER A 587 39.27 7.48 8.77
N LYS A 588 38.01 7.90 8.88
CA LYS A 588 37.65 9.33 8.74
C LYS A 588 38.09 10.18 9.95
N TYR A 589 38.56 9.54 11.02
CA TYR A 589 38.79 10.18 12.32
C TYR A 589 40.06 9.70 13.05
N ALA A 590 41.08 9.24 12.32
CA ALA A 590 42.41 9.20 12.91
C ALA A 590 42.87 10.66 13.11
N PRO A 591 43.34 11.07 14.30
CA PRO A 591 44.03 12.35 14.39
C PRO A 591 45.22 12.28 13.45
N ASP A 592 45.32 13.24 12.52
CA ASP A 592 46.56 13.43 11.75
C ASP A 592 47.70 13.59 12.78
N PRO A 593 48.83 12.88 12.59
CA PRO A 593 49.90 12.80 13.58
C PRO A 593 50.59 14.13 13.87
#